data_AF-A0A671PB74-F1
#
_entry.id   AF-A0A671PB74-F1
#
_cell.length_a   1.000
_cell.length_b   1.000
_cell.length_c   1.000
_cell.angle_alpha   90.00
_cell.angle_beta   90.00
_cell.angle_gamma   90.00
#
_symmetry.space_group_name_H-M   'P 1'
#
loop_
_entity.id
_entity.type
_entity.pdbx_description
1 polymer ?
#
loop_
_entity_poly.entity_id
_entity_poly.type
_entity_poly.pdbx_seq_one_letter_code
_entity_poly.pdbx_strand_id
1 'polypeptide(L)'
;CFCLVFWCKYLIILMIISSLFSRVVRKSIARVLTVINQTQKENLRKFYKGKKYKPLDLRPKKTRAIRRQLTKHEQNLMTKKMQRKSRLYSIRKFAVKA
;
A
#
# COMPACT_ATOMS: atom_id res chain seq x y z
N CYS A 1 8.22 -38.50 -7.35
CA CYS A 1 8.03 -39.29 -6.12
C CYS A 1 8.56 -38.67 -4.81
N PHE A 2 8.99 -37.40 -4.74
CA PHE A 2 9.53 -36.83 -3.48
C PHE A 2 8.79 -35.59 -2.92
N CYS A 3 7.67 -35.17 -3.52
CA CYS A 3 6.91 -34.00 -3.04
C CYS A 3 5.72 -34.32 -2.11
N LEU A 4 5.19 -35.55 -2.10
CA LEU A 4 3.98 -35.85 -1.32
C LEU A 4 4.23 -36.09 0.18
N VAL A 5 5.47 -36.41 0.59
CA VAL A 5 5.76 -36.80 1.98
C VAL A 5 5.98 -35.59 2.90
N PHE A 6 6.38 -34.44 2.36
CA PHE A 6 6.68 -33.24 3.18
C PHE A 6 5.43 -32.38 3.46
N TRP A 7 4.44 -32.40 2.57
CA TRP A 7 3.18 -31.67 2.78
C TRP A 7 2.21 -32.42 3.71
N CYS A 8 2.32 -33.75 3.78
CA CYS A 8 1.46 -34.56 4.64
C CYS A 8 1.70 -34.28 6.14
N LYS A 9 2.95 -33.99 6.57
CA LYS A 9 3.26 -33.64 7.97
C LYS A 9 2.70 -32.28 8.41
N TYR A 10 2.73 -31.27 7.55
CA TYR A 10 2.17 -29.94 7.87
C TYR A 10 0.64 -29.92 7.87
N LEU A 11 0.00 -30.74 7.02
CA LEU A 11 -1.46 -30.91 7.01
C LEU A 11 -1.96 -31.61 8.28
N ILE A 12 -1.21 -32.59 8.80
CA ILE A 12 -1.54 -33.31 10.04
C ILE A 12 -1.41 -32.39 11.28
N ILE A 13 -0.40 -31.52 11.33
CA ILE A 13 -0.28 -30.50 12.39
C ILE A 13 -1.43 -29.48 12.31
N LEU A 14 -1.87 -29.09 11.11
CA LEU A 14 -3.02 -28.19 10.92
C LEU A 14 -4.37 -28.86 11.26
N MET A 15 -4.53 -30.15 10.95
CA MET A 15 -5.75 -30.92 11.23
C MET A 15 -5.92 -31.26 12.72
N ILE A 16 -4.83 -31.53 13.46
CA ILE A 16 -4.88 -31.84 14.90
C ILE A 16 -5.20 -30.58 15.74
N ILE A 17 -4.85 -29.37 15.28
CA ILE A 17 -5.16 -28.10 15.96
C ILE A 17 -6.62 -27.62 15.69
N SER A 18 -7.31 -28.23 14.73
CA SER A 18 -8.58 -27.70 14.20
C SER A 18 -9.85 -28.28 14.84
N SER A 19 -9.80 -29.40 15.55
CA SER A 19 -11.04 -30.10 15.91
C SER A 19 -11.63 -29.79 17.29
N LEU A 20 -10.88 -29.45 18.36
CA LEU A 20 -11.50 -29.08 19.65
C LEU A 20 -10.50 -28.39 20.59
N PHE A 21 -10.34 -27.07 20.48
CA PHE A 21 -9.88 -26.27 21.63
C PHE A 21 -10.45 -24.85 21.57
N SER A 22 -11.00 -24.43 22.70
CA SER A 22 -11.92 -23.30 22.90
C SER A 22 -11.63 -22.05 22.06
N ARG A 23 -12.71 -21.42 21.53
CA ARG A 23 -12.68 -20.15 20.77
C ARG A 23 -11.84 -19.07 21.44
N VAL A 24 -11.77 -19.08 22.78
CA VAL A 24 -11.01 -18.13 23.59
C VAL A 24 -9.51 -18.23 23.30
N VAL A 25 -8.96 -19.44 23.32
CA VAL A 25 -7.52 -19.69 23.11
C VAL A 25 -7.12 -19.30 21.69
N ARG A 26 -7.92 -19.68 20.68
CA ARG A 26 -7.67 -19.28 19.27
C ARG A 26 -7.63 -17.77 19.09
N LYS A 27 -8.56 -17.03 19.73
CA LYS A 27 -8.57 -15.56 19.70
C LYS A 27 -7.34 -14.96 20.41
N SER A 28 -6.91 -15.54 21.53
CA SER A 28 -5.72 -15.06 22.26
C SER A 28 -4.44 -15.22 21.43
N ILE A 29 -4.25 -16.38 20.79
CA ILE A 29 -3.10 -16.67 19.93
C ILE A 29 -3.08 -15.71 18.73
N ALA A 30 -4.24 -15.51 18.08
CA ALA A 30 -4.37 -14.58 16.95
C ALA A 30 -4.04 -13.12 17.35
N ARG A 31 -4.44 -12.67 18.54
CA ARG A 31 -4.10 -11.34 19.07
C ARG A 31 -2.59 -11.17 19.21
N VAL A 32 -1.90 -12.13 19.85
CA VAL A 32 -0.44 -12.07 20.05
C VAL A 32 0.29 -12.01 18.70
N LEU A 33 -0.08 -12.88 17.76
CA LEU A 33 0.51 -12.88 16.41
C LEU A 33 0.25 -11.56 15.66
N THR A 34 -0.93 -10.96 15.85
CA THR A 34 -1.26 -9.67 15.24
C THR A 34 -0.36 -8.55 15.77
N VAL A 35 -0.13 -8.49 17.09
CA VAL A 35 0.77 -7.51 17.73
C VAL A 35 2.20 -7.68 17.23
N ILE A 36 2.70 -8.92 17.14
CA ILE A 36 4.03 -9.21 16.59
C ILE A 36 4.13 -8.74 15.13
N ASN A 37 3.12 -9.03 14.31
CA ASN A 37 3.10 -8.63 12.90
C ASN A 37 3.01 -7.10 12.73
N GLN A 38 2.28 -6.39 13.60
CA GLN A 38 2.19 -4.94 13.60
C GLN A 38 3.55 -4.31 13.90
N THR A 39 4.19 -4.69 15.01
CA THR A 39 5.49 -4.16 15.43
C THR A 39 6.59 -4.44 14.38
N GLN A 40 6.63 -5.65 13.81
CA GLN A 40 7.55 -5.97 12.72
C GLN A 40 7.34 -5.08 11.49
N LYS A 41 6.09 -4.89 11.05
CA LYS A 41 5.79 -4.01 9.90
C LYS A 41 6.13 -2.54 10.20
N GLU A 42 5.92 -2.06 11.40
CA GLU A 42 6.29 -0.71 11.81
C GLU A 42 7.80 -0.50 11.75
N ASN A 43 8.58 -1.46 12.25
CA ASN A 43 10.04 -1.42 12.19
C ASN A 43 10.54 -1.43 10.73
N LEU A 44 9.94 -2.25 9.86
CA LEU A 44 10.23 -2.23 8.42
C LEU A 44 9.86 -0.88 7.78
N ARG A 45 8.73 -0.27 8.16
CA ARG A 45 8.34 1.07 7.66
C ARG A 45 9.35 2.15 8.09
N LYS A 46 9.87 2.08 9.32
CA LYS A 46 10.93 2.97 9.80
C LYS A 46 12.21 2.78 8.99
N PHE A 47 12.64 1.53 8.80
CA PHE A 47 13.86 1.21 8.05
C PHE A 47 13.80 1.61 6.57
N TYR A 48 12.65 1.47 5.91
CA TYR A 48 12.43 1.86 4.51
C TYR A 48 11.89 3.29 4.35
N LYS A 49 11.89 4.10 5.40
CA LYS A 49 11.54 5.53 5.29
C LYS A 49 12.60 6.25 4.45
N GLY A 50 12.17 7.10 3.52
CA GLY A 50 13.07 7.86 2.62
C GLY A 50 13.72 7.06 1.47
N LYS A 51 13.82 5.73 1.56
CA LYS A 51 14.41 4.90 0.49
C LYS A 51 13.53 4.95 -0.78
N LYS A 52 14.18 5.11 -1.94
CA LYS A 52 13.53 5.16 -3.26
C LYS A 52 12.75 3.88 -3.57
N TYR A 53 13.36 2.72 -3.32
CA TYR A 53 12.76 1.42 -3.59
C TYR A 53 12.30 0.76 -2.29
N LYS A 54 10.99 0.49 -2.22
CA LYS A 54 10.35 -0.23 -1.12
C LYS A 54 9.76 -1.55 -1.62
N PRO A 55 9.71 -2.58 -0.75
CA PRO A 55 8.99 -3.82 -1.03
C PRO A 55 7.53 -3.55 -1.42
N LEU A 56 6.94 -4.43 -2.24
CA LEU A 56 5.57 -4.28 -2.77
C LEU A 56 4.50 -4.16 -1.68
N ASP A 57 4.71 -4.79 -0.53
CA ASP A 57 3.76 -4.79 0.59
C ASP A 57 3.68 -3.45 1.32
N LEU A 58 4.80 -2.72 1.38
CA LEU A 58 4.88 -1.41 2.04
C LEU A 58 4.43 -0.26 1.14
N ARG A 59 4.22 -0.51 -0.15
CA ARG A 59 3.72 0.49 -1.11
C ARG A 59 2.26 0.83 -0.78
N PRO A 60 1.82 2.08 -1.05
CA PRO A 60 0.43 2.45 -0.89
C PRO A 60 -0.46 1.56 -1.78
N LYS A 61 -1.48 0.95 -1.18
CA LYS A 61 -2.47 0.13 -1.89
C LYS A 61 -3.48 1.08 -2.56
N LYS A 62 -3.18 1.44 -3.82
CA LYS A 62 -4.07 2.18 -4.72
C LYS A 62 -4.40 1.30 -5.93
N THR A 63 -5.43 1.67 -6.68
CA THR A 63 -5.78 0.97 -7.92
C THR A 63 -4.61 1.03 -8.92
N ARG A 64 -4.54 0.04 -9.83
CA ARG A 64 -3.50 -0.02 -10.86
C ARG A 64 -3.50 1.22 -11.76
N ALA A 65 -4.69 1.73 -12.09
CA ALA A 65 -4.85 2.95 -12.88
C ALA A 65 -4.18 4.14 -12.19
N ILE A 66 -4.49 4.40 -10.92
CA ILE A 66 -3.90 5.53 -10.16
C ILE A 66 -2.39 5.41 -10.02
N ARG A 67 -1.84 4.18 -9.88
CA ARG A 67 -0.39 3.97 -9.81
C ARG A 67 0.36 4.29 -11.11
N ARG A 68 -0.33 4.28 -12.25
CA ARG A 68 0.25 4.54 -13.58
C ARG A 68 -0.01 5.97 -14.08
N GLN A 69 -0.85 6.73 -13.38
CA GLN A 69 -1.08 8.13 -13.70
C GLN A 69 0.20 8.96 -13.49
N LEU A 70 0.31 10.05 -14.25
CA LEU A 70 1.37 11.05 -14.08
C LEU A 70 1.34 11.62 -12.66
N THR A 71 2.50 12.02 -12.14
CA THR A 71 2.57 12.71 -10.86
C THR A 71 1.95 14.11 -10.96
N LYS A 72 1.45 14.65 -9.84
CA LYS A 72 0.87 16.01 -9.81
C LYS A 72 1.87 17.08 -10.31
N HIS A 73 3.16 16.87 -10.05
CA HIS A 73 4.20 17.76 -10.54
C HIS A 73 4.27 17.73 -12.07
N GLU A 74 4.38 16.54 -12.65
CA GLU A 74 4.40 16.35 -14.11
C GLU A 74 3.15 16.88 -14.79
N GLN A 75 1.96 16.64 -14.19
CA GLN A 75 0.70 17.17 -14.71
C GLN A 75 0.66 18.70 -14.74
N ASN A 76 1.31 19.36 -13.78
CA ASN A 76 1.35 20.81 -13.67
C ASN A 76 2.53 21.43 -14.42
N LEU A 77 3.41 20.63 -15.05
CA LEU A 77 4.52 21.17 -15.83
C LEU A 77 3.99 21.95 -17.02
N MET A 78 4.34 23.24 -17.09
CA MET A 78 4.04 24.12 -18.21
C MET A 78 5.32 24.51 -18.93
N THR A 79 5.26 24.63 -20.25
CA THR A 79 6.38 25.17 -21.03
C THR A 79 6.62 26.64 -20.67
N LYS A 80 7.88 27.11 -20.78
CA LYS A 80 8.23 28.51 -20.52
C LYS A 80 7.37 29.49 -21.33
N LYS A 81 7.03 29.12 -22.57
CA LYS A 81 6.14 29.89 -23.45
C LYS A 81 4.72 29.99 -22.88
N MET A 82 4.14 28.87 -22.44
CA MET A 82 2.80 28.88 -21.83
C MET A 82 2.78 29.64 -20.51
N GLN A 83 3.82 29.50 -19.68
CA GLN A 83 3.93 30.23 -18.42
C GLN A 83 4.02 31.76 -18.64
N ARG A 84 4.75 32.20 -19.67
CA ARG A 84 4.78 33.62 -20.05
C ARG A 84 3.39 34.08 -20.52
N LYS A 85 2.71 33.29 -21.35
CA LYS A 85 1.38 33.60 -21.85
C LYS A 85 0.35 33.71 -20.71
N SER A 86 0.34 32.76 -19.77
CA SER A 86 -0.59 32.78 -18.64
C SER A 86 -0.36 33.96 -17.69
N ARG A 87 0.91 34.39 -17.53
CA ARG A 87 1.25 35.59 -16.76
C ARG A 87 0.80 36.87 -17.46
N LEU A 88 1.02 36.99 -18.76
CA LEU A 88 0.68 38.18 -19.54
C LEU A 88 -0.83 38.33 -19.74
N TYR A 89 -1.52 37.23 -20.02
CA TYR A 89 -2.94 37.21 -20.37
C TYR A 89 -3.73 36.38 -19.34
N SER A 90 -3.81 36.88 -18.12
CA SER A 90 -4.68 36.30 -17.10
C SER A 90 -6.15 36.53 -17.46
N ILE A 91 -6.99 35.49 -17.31
CA ILE A 91 -8.43 35.62 -17.51
C ILE A 91 -8.98 36.60 -16.46
N ARG A 92 -9.52 37.73 -16.93
CA ARG A 92 -10.14 38.74 -16.07
C ARG A 92 -11.64 38.46 -15.99
N LYS A 93 -12.21 38.63 -14.81
CA LYS A 93 -13.67 38.64 -14.66
C LYS A 93 -14.18 40.02 -15.09
N PHE A 94 -15.15 40.06 -15.99
CA PHE A 94 -15.79 41.30 -16.44
C PHE A 94 -17.31 41.10 -16.54
N ALA A 95 -18.05 42.19 -16.49
CA ALA A 95 -19.49 42.22 -16.72
C ALA A 95 -19.79 43.31 -17.76
N VAL A 96 -20.81 43.09 -18.57
CA VAL A 96 -21.30 44.09 -19.54
C VAL A 96 -22.52 44.75 -18.92
N LYS A 97 -22.51 46.09 -18.89
CA LYS A 97 -23.65 46.88 -18.44
C LYS A 97 -24.77 46.72 -19.48
N ALA A 98 -26.00 46.51 -19.00
CA ALA A 98 -27.19 46.51 -19.84
C ALA A 98 -27.47 47.91 -20.40
#